data_AF-A0A7X8HVM9-F1
#
_entry.id   AF-A0A7X8HVM9-F1
#
_cell.length_a   1.000
_cell.length_b   1.000
_cell.length_c   1.000
_cell.angle_alpha   90.00
_cell.angle_beta   90.00
_cell.angle_gamma   90.00
#
_symmetry.space_group_name_H-M   'P 1'
#
loop_
_entity.id
_entity.type
_entity.pdbx_description
1 polymer ?
#
loop_
_entity_poly.entity_id
_entity_poly.type
_entity_poly.pdbx_seq_one_letter_code
_entity_poly.pdbx_strand_id
1 'polypeptide(L)'
;MIIGIQRGLEGLKEKLEERGYKVYYDDEYYQPVDAYIFNKRFNIPDIDYGDDLEIRSSIEKIPCHPNKGVLLISSTNKSIDEIEEILNNRVYSPLF
;
A
#
# COMPACT_ATOMS: atom_id res chain seq x y z
N MET A 1 1.44 0.93 13.31
CA MET A 1 1.18 0.28 12.02
C MET A 1 2.34 0.59 11.09
N ILE A 2 2.85 -0.42 10.38
CA ILE A 2 3.92 -0.31 9.39
C ILE A 2 3.29 -0.33 8.01
N ILE A 3 3.55 0.70 7.22
CA ILE A 3 2.98 0.89 5.88
C ILE A 3 4.11 0.82 4.87
N GLY A 4 3.98 -0.05 3.87
CA GLY A 4 4.80 0.00 2.67
C GLY A 4 4.20 0.99 1.67
N ILE A 5 5.04 1.75 0.97
CA ILE A 5 4.59 2.67 -0.08
C ILE A 5 5.43 2.54 -1.34
N GLN A 6 4.76 2.59 -2.49
CA GLN A 6 5.43 2.65 -3.79
C GLN A 6 6.24 3.96 -3.94
N ARG A 7 7.39 3.90 -4.62
CA ARG A 7 8.15 5.09 -5.02
C ARG A 7 7.33 6.01 -5.95
N GLY A 8 7.54 7.31 -5.88
CA GLY A 8 6.74 8.31 -6.61
C GLY A 8 5.49 8.81 -5.86
N LEU A 9 5.33 8.42 -4.60
CA LEU A 9 4.29 8.88 -3.68
C LEU A 9 4.88 9.65 -2.49
N GLU A 10 5.98 10.37 -2.69
CA GLU A 10 6.73 11.08 -1.64
C GLU A 10 5.82 12.02 -0.83
N GLY A 11 4.99 12.82 -1.50
CA GLY A 11 4.08 13.74 -0.83
C GLY A 11 2.97 13.06 -0.02
N LEU A 12 2.68 11.78 -0.29
CA LEU A 12 1.77 10.97 0.52
C LEU A 12 2.51 10.34 1.70
N LYS A 13 3.74 9.88 1.49
CA LYS A 13 4.63 9.37 2.54
C LYS A 13 4.81 10.41 3.65
N GLU A 14 5.19 11.64 3.29
CA GLU A 14 5.41 12.72 4.26
C GLU A 14 4.17 12.99 5.11
N LYS A 15 3.00 13.09 4.48
CA LYS A 15 1.72 13.32 5.18
C LYS A 15 1.34 12.17 6.13
N LEU A 16 1.66 10.93 5.77
CA LEU A 16 1.43 9.77 6.64
C LEU A 16 2.43 9.75 7.80
N GLU A 17 3.68 10.11 7.57
CA GLU A 17 4.70 10.23 8.62
C GLU A 17 4.36 11.36 9.61
N GLU A 18 3.88 12.50 9.13
CA GLU A 18 3.37 13.60 9.97
C GLU A 18 2.21 13.17 10.88
N ARG A 19 1.41 12.19 10.44
CA ARG A 19 0.30 11.60 11.21
C ARG A 19 0.75 10.48 12.17
N GLY A 20 2.06 10.18 12.22
CA GLY A 20 2.64 9.21 13.14
C GLY A 20 2.69 7.77 12.62
N TYR A 21 2.43 7.54 11.33
CA TYR A 21 2.59 6.23 10.71
C TYR A 21 4.07 5.95 10.39
N LYS A 22 4.47 4.68 10.49
CA LYS A 22 5.81 4.25 10.03
C LYS A 22 5.70 3.83 8.57
N VAL A 23 6.23 4.66 7.67
CA VAL A 23 6.12 4.45 6.22
C VAL A 23 7.49 4.17 5.62
N TYR A 24 7.61 3.10 4.86
CA TYR A 24 8.85 2.67 4.25
C TYR A 24 8.63 2.37 2.77
N TYR A 25 9.62 2.66 1.92
CA TYR A 25 9.62 2.17 0.55
C TYR A 25 9.88 0.66 0.48
N ASP A 26 9.50 -0.01 -0.61
CA ASP A 26 9.66 -1.46 -0.80
C ASP A 26 11.08 -1.99 -0.58
N ASP A 27 12.08 -1.17 -0.85
CA ASP A 27 13.50 -1.48 -0.69
C ASP A 27 14.04 -1.19 0.72
N GLU A 28 13.28 -0.51 1.57
CA GLU A 28 13.71 -0.06 2.90
C GLU A 28 13.26 -0.99 4.03
N TYR A 29 12.41 -1.99 3.75
CA TYR A 29 11.93 -2.92 4.76
C TYR A 29 12.17 -4.40 4.42
N TYR A 30 12.54 -5.14 5.46
CA TYR A 30 12.66 -6.60 5.48
C TYR A 30 11.61 -7.28 6.37
N GLN A 31 10.75 -6.48 7.00
CA GLN A 31 9.73 -6.92 7.94
C GLN A 31 8.34 -6.90 7.25
N PRO A 32 7.39 -7.73 7.69
CA PRO A 32 6.03 -7.67 7.16
C PRO A 32 5.40 -6.29 7.43
N VAL A 33 4.66 -5.78 6.46
CA VAL A 33 3.88 -4.54 6.56
C VAL A 33 2.41 -4.85 6.81
N ASP A 34 1.72 -3.95 7.50
CA ASP A 34 0.27 -4.05 7.77
C ASP A 34 -0.55 -3.63 6.53
N ALA A 35 -0.05 -2.64 5.79
CA ALA A 35 -0.68 -2.10 4.59
C ALA A 35 0.36 -1.73 3.53
N TYR A 36 -0.04 -1.76 2.26
CA TYR A 36 0.78 -1.34 1.13
C TYR A 36 0.01 -0.36 0.24
N ILE A 37 0.58 0.81 -0.01
CA ILE A 37 -0.03 1.88 -0.79
C ILE A 37 0.65 2.00 -2.16
N PHE A 38 -0.14 1.93 -3.23
CA PHE A 38 0.34 1.98 -4.60
C PHE A 38 -0.48 2.95 -5.47
N ASN A 39 0.13 3.50 -6.52
CA ASN A 39 -0.58 4.34 -7.48
C ASN A 39 -0.88 3.55 -8.75
N LYS A 40 -2.17 3.42 -9.09
CA LYS A 40 -2.60 2.73 -10.31
C LYS A 40 -2.40 3.63 -11.53
N ARG A 41 -1.16 3.92 -11.93
CA ARG A 41 -0.87 4.35 -13.32
C ARG A 41 -0.61 3.12 -14.20
N PHE A 42 -1.62 2.26 -14.31
CA PHE A 42 -1.68 1.32 -15.43
C PHE A 42 -2.13 2.09 -16.67
N ASN A 43 -1.19 2.54 -17.49
CA ASN A 43 -1.49 2.82 -18.89
C ASN A 43 -1.74 1.46 -19.56
N ILE A 44 -3.01 1.09 -19.76
CA ILE A 44 -3.37 -0.12 -20.49
C ILE A 44 -3.65 0.29 -21.94
N PRO A 45 -2.74 0.02 -22.88
CA PRO A 45 -3.09 -0.69 -24.08
C PRO A 45 -2.51 -2.10 -23.94
N ASP A 46 -3.41 -3.07 -23.88
CA ASP A 46 -3.14 -4.49 -23.77
C ASP A 46 -2.71 -4.99 -22.39
N ILE A 47 -3.67 -5.74 -21.82
CA ILE A 47 -3.48 -6.70 -20.75
C ILE A 47 -2.31 -7.62 -21.14
N ASP A 48 -1.19 -7.47 -20.45
CA ASP A 48 -0.31 -8.58 -20.18
C ASP A 48 -0.20 -8.70 -18.66
N TYR A 49 -0.59 -9.86 -18.15
CA TYR A 49 -0.63 -10.22 -16.73
C TYR A 49 0.80 -10.46 -16.19
N GLY A 50 1.73 -9.56 -16.55
CA GLY A 50 3.16 -9.67 -16.32
C GLY A 50 3.75 -8.60 -15.41
N ASP A 51 2.98 -7.58 -15.01
CA ASP A 51 3.43 -6.48 -14.12
C ASP A 51 3.28 -6.84 -12.63
N ASP A 52 3.47 -8.12 -12.32
CA ASP A 52 3.23 -8.77 -11.03
C ASP A 52 4.47 -8.70 -10.10
N LEU A 53 5.50 -7.91 -10.47
CA LEU A 53 6.84 -8.06 -9.89
C LEU A 53 7.07 -7.29 -8.58
N GLU A 54 6.42 -6.14 -8.36
CA GLU A 54 6.63 -5.37 -7.13
C GLU A 54 5.77 -5.87 -5.96
N ILE A 55 4.47 -6.13 -6.21
CA ILE A 55 3.52 -6.58 -5.16
C ILE A 55 3.90 -7.96 -4.63
N ARG A 56 4.35 -8.88 -5.49
CA ARG A 56 4.77 -10.23 -5.07
C ARG A 56 5.94 -10.20 -4.11
N SER A 57 6.91 -9.30 -4.30
CA SER A 57 8.08 -9.20 -3.42
C SER A 57 7.70 -8.81 -1.98
N SER A 58 6.67 -7.98 -1.81
CA SER A 58 6.16 -7.54 -0.52
C SER A 58 5.27 -8.60 0.14
N ILE A 59 4.57 -9.43 -0.67
CA ILE A 59 3.77 -10.58 -0.20
C ILE A 59 4.64 -11.81 0.13
N GLU A 60 5.77 -12.02 -0.57
CA GLU A 60 6.67 -13.14 -0.32
C GLU A 60 7.49 -12.97 0.97
N LYS A 61 7.66 -11.73 1.47
CA LYS A 61 8.35 -11.41 2.73
C LYS A 61 7.53 -11.68 4.00
N ILE A 62 6.30 -12.20 3.92
CA ILE A 62 5.42 -12.35 5.08
C ILE A 62 5.84 -13.57 5.96
N PRO A 63 6.33 -13.41 7.21
CA PRO A 63 6.73 -14.50 8.09
C PRO A 63 5.52 -15.11 8.81
N CYS A 64 5.41 -16.45 8.84
CA CYS A 64 4.30 -17.26 9.41
C CYS A 64 3.65 -16.63 10.67
N HIS A 65 2.44 -16.11 10.51
CA HIS A 65 1.65 -15.37 11.48
C HIS A 65 0.19 -15.79 11.20
N PRO A 66 -0.64 -15.96 12.23
CA PRO A 66 -1.96 -16.56 12.06
C PRO A 66 -2.99 -15.67 11.34
N ASN A 67 -2.77 -14.35 11.23
CA ASN A 67 -3.70 -13.38 10.63
C ASN A 67 -3.05 -12.57 9.47
N LYS A 68 -2.52 -13.25 8.46
CA LYS A 68 -1.69 -12.65 7.40
C LYS A 68 -2.47 -12.20 6.17
N GLY A 69 -2.92 -10.96 6.17
CA GLY A 69 -3.26 -10.24 4.94
C GLY A 69 -2.59 -8.88 4.99
N VAL A 70 -1.94 -8.49 3.89
CA VAL A 70 -1.48 -7.10 3.71
C VAL A 70 -2.63 -6.32 3.10
N LEU A 71 -3.00 -5.19 3.72
CA LEU A 71 -4.05 -4.33 3.19
C LEU A 71 -3.52 -3.54 1.98
N LEU A 72 -4.00 -3.83 0.78
CA LEU A 72 -3.60 -3.13 -0.44
C LEU A 72 -4.48 -1.89 -0.67
N ILE A 73 -3.87 -0.70 -0.77
CA ILE A 73 -4.59 0.57 -0.92
C ILE A 73 -4.12 1.25 -2.20
N SER A 74 -5.05 1.50 -3.12
CA SER A 74 -4.78 2.35 -4.27
C SER A 74 -4.88 3.82 -3.86
N SER A 75 -3.82 4.60 -4.09
CA SER A 75 -3.80 6.05 -3.86
C SER A 75 -4.53 6.85 -4.94
N THR A 76 -4.97 6.20 -6.02
CA THR A 76 -5.59 6.87 -7.17
C THR A 76 -6.95 7.44 -6.78
N ASN A 77 -7.14 8.74 -7.00
CA ASN A 77 -8.35 9.49 -6.64
C ASN A 77 -8.76 9.40 -5.16
N LYS A 78 -7.82 9.13 -4.25
CA LYS A 78 -8.07 9.14 -2.81
C LYS A 78 -7.35 10.31 -2.15
N SER A 79 -8.08 10.98 -1.27
CA SER A 79 -7.49 11.92 -0.32
C SER A 79 -6.70 11.19 0.76
N ILE A 80 -5.81 11.90 1.44
CA ILE A 80 -5.06 11.37 2.57
C ILE A 80 -6.01 10.94 3.71
N ASP A 81 -7.11 11.65 3.91
CA ASP A 81 -8.07 11.36 4.98
C ASP A 81 -8.87 10.08 4.68
N GLU A 82 -9.22 9.82 3.41
CA GLU A 82 -9.80 8.54 3.00
C GLU A 82 -8.80 7.39 3.15
N ILE A 83 -7.53 7.61 2.85
CA ILE A 83 -6.49 6.60 3.04
C ILE A 83 -6.36 6.26 4.53
N GLU A 84 -6.39 7.27 5.39
CA GLU A 84 -6.38 7.10 6.83
C GLU A 84 -7.64 6.37 7.36
N GLU A 85 -8.81 6.68 6.80
CA GLU A 85 -10.05 5.96 7.12
C GLU A 85 -9.95 4.47 6.76
N ILE A 86 -9.43 4.15 5.58
CA ILE A 86 -9.19 2.78 5.12
C ILE A 86 -8.20 2.07 6.04
N LEU A 87 -7.12 2.74 6.43
CA LEU A 87 -6.11 2.20 7.34
C LEU A 87 -6.67 1.89 8.73
N ASN A 88 -7.48 2.79 9.29
CA ASN A 88 -8.02 2.66 10.64
C ASN A 88 -9.18 1.67 10.73
N ASN A 89 -10.13 1.76 9.78
CA ASN A 89 -11.35 0.97 9.84
C ASN A 89 -11.21 -0.37 9.09
N ARG A 90 -10.14 -0.55 8.29
CA ARG A 90 -9.99 -1.68 7.36
C ARG A 90 -11.17 -1.85 6.41
N VAL A 91 -11.92 -0.78 6.15
CA VAL A 91 -13.07 -0.79 5.26
C VAL A 91 -12.69 0.00 4.02
N TYR A 92 -12.92 -0.59 2.85
CA TYR A 92 -12.95 0.21 1.63
C TYR A 92 -14.22 1.06 1.64
N SER A 93 -14.16 2.24 1.01
CA SER A 93 -15.35 3.06 0.75
C SER A 93 -16.50 2.18 0.24
N PRO A 94 -17.76 2.41 0.67
CA PRO A 94 -18.91 1.64 0.20
C PRO A 94 -18.91 1.57 -1.33
N LEU A 95 -19.20 0.39 -1.87
CA LEU A 95 -19.25 0.18 -3.32
C LEU A 95 -20.45 0.88 -3.99
N PHE A 96 -21.37 1.43 -3.18
CA PHE A 96 -22.63 2.05 -3.60
C PHE A 96 -23.00 3.20 -2.67
#